data_AF-A0A2V9G6W5-F1
#
_entry.id   AF-A0A2V9G6W5-F1
#
_cell.length_a   1.000
_cell.length_b   1.000
_cell.length_c   1.000
_cell.angle_alpha   90.00
_cell.angle_beta   90.00
_cell.angle_gamma   90.00
#
_symmetry.space_group_name_H-M   'P 1'
#
loop_
_entity.id
_entity.type
_entity.pdbx_description
1 polymer ?
#
loop_
_entity_poly.entity_id
_entity_poly.type
_entity_poly.pdbx_seq_one_letter_code
_entity_poly.pdbx_strand_id
1 'polypeptide(L)'
;MLGGVIWCTGAVLNFVASHAQIIGPAISYAIGQGATMVSAIWGVFIWKEFASAPANARKLIPLMFGFFLVGLAAVALAPVISR
;
A
#
# COMPACT_ATOMS: atom_id res chain seq x y z
N MET A 1 -3.01 22.11 -5.37
CA MET A 1 -1.74 22.06 -6.13
C MET A 1 -0.66 21.23 -5.43
N LEU A 2 -0.36 21.45 -4.15
CA LEU A 2 0.63 20.66 -3.39
C LEU A 2 0.41 19.13 -3.42
N GLY A 3 -0.83 18.67 -3.23
CA GLY A 3 -1.14 17.23 -3.31
C GLY A 3 -0.82 16.62 -4.68
N GLY A 4 -1.06 17.36 -5.77
CA GLY A 4 -0.73 16.92 -7.12
C GLY A 4 0.78 16.82 -7.35
N VAL A 5 1.57 17.76 -6.81
CA VAL A 5 3.04 17.72 -6.90
C VAL A 5 3.59 16.51 -6.13
N ILE A 6 3.07 16.24 -4.93
CA ILE A 6 3.46 15.08 -4.12
C ILE A 6 3.14 13.79 -4.88
N TRP A 7 1.95 13.71 -5.48
CA TRP A 7 1.51 12.54 -6.24
C TRP A 7 2.36 12.30 -7.50
N CYS A 8 2.59 13.36 -8.29
CA CYS A 8 3.43 13.27 -9.49
C CYS A 8 4.88 12.89 -9.14
N THR A 9 5.43 13.45 -8.05
CA THR A 9 6.78 13.11 -7.59
C THR A 9 6.86 11.64 -7.17
N GLY A 10 5.88 11.15 -6.40
CA GLY A 10 5.80 9.73 -6.02
C GLY A 10 5.67 8.79 -7.21
N ALA A 11 4.85 9.14 -8.21
CA ALA A 11 4.70 8.37 -9.44
C ALA A 11 5.99 8.31 -10.26
N VAL A 12 6.69 9.43 -10.42
CA VAL A 12 7.99 9.48 -11.12
C VAL A 12 9.02 8.62 -10.41
N LEU A 13 9.12 8.69 -9.08
CA LEU A 13 10.03 7.85 -8.30
C LEU A 13 9.72 6.35 -8.45
N ASN A 14 8.43 5.99 -8.47
CA ASN A 14 7.99 4.60 -8.68
C ASN A 14 8.39 4.09 -10.09
N PHE A 15 8.23 4.91 -11.13
CA PHE A 15 8.65 4.55 -12.47
C PHE A 15 10.16 4.45 -12.62
N VAL A 16 10.94 5.35 -12.01
CA VAL A 16 12.41 5.29 -12.01
C VAL A 16 12.90 4.00 -11.34
N ALA A 17 12.33 3.63 -10.19
CA ALA A 17 12.65 2.38 -9.51
C ALA A 17 12.31 1.14 -10.37
N SER A 18 11.25 1.22 -11.17
CA SER A 18 10.84 0.16 -12.11
C SER A 18 11.77 0.05 -13.32
N HIS A 19 12.22 1.19 -13.86
CA HIS A 19 13.06 1.24 -15.06
C HIS A 19 14.51 0.84 -14.80
N ALA A 20 15.01 1.04 -13.58
CA ALA A 20 16.37 0.69 -13.20
C ALA A 20 16.66 -0.83 -13.16
N GLN A 21 15.66 -1.70 -13.45
CA GLN A 21 15.77 -3.18 -13.36
C GLN A 21 16.19 -3.71 -11.97
N ILE A 22 16.27 -2.83 -10.96
CA ILE A 22 16.56 -3.19 -9.57
C ILE A 22 15.37 -3.97 -8.98
N ILE A 23 14.16 -3.74 -9.50
CA ILE A 23 12.93 -4.30 -8.95
C ILE A 23 11.89 -4.56 -10.07
N GLY A 24 11.37 -5.80 -10.16
CA GLY A 24 10.42 -6.19 -11.23
C GLY A 24 9.02 -5.52 -11.13
N PRO A 25 8.18 -5.62 -12.19
CA PRO A 25 6.87 -4.94 -12.26
C PRO A 25 5.95 -5.23 -11.06
N ALA A 26 5.97 -6.45 -10.54
CA ALA A 26 5.13 -6.84 -9.40
C ALA A 26 5.54 -6.16 -8.08
N ILE A 27 6.83 -5.91 -7.88
CA ILE A 27 7.31 -5.24 -6.67
C ILE A 27 7.09 -3.72 -6.80
N SER A 28 7.18 -3.16 -8.01
CA SER A 28 6.77 -1.77 -8.25
C SER A 28 5.28 -1.55 -7.95
N TYR A 29 4.42 -2.49 -8.37
CA TYR A 29 3.01 -2.51 -7.99
C TYR A 29 2.83 -2.61 -6.47
N ALA A 30 3.65 -3.41 -5.79
CA ALA A 30 3.63 -3.52 -4.34
C ALA A 30 3.97 -2.19 -3.63
N ILE A 31 4.94 -1.42 -4.16
CA ILE A 31 5.27 -0.08 -3.65
C ILE A 31 4.09 0.89 -3.84
N GLY A 32 3.45 0.86 -5.01
CA GLY A 32 2.28 1.71 -5.30
C GLY A 32 1.10 1.43 -4.35
N GLN A 33 0.82 0.16 -4.08
CA GLN A 33 -0.21 -0.25 -3.13
C GLN A 33 0.17 0.03 -1.66
N GLY A 34 1.46 0.24 -1.36
CA GLY A 34 1.92 0.72 -0.06
C GLY A 34 1.34 2.09 0.31
N ALA A 35 1.13 2.98 -0.67
CA ALA A 35 0.51 4.28 -0.44
C ALA A 35 -0.94 4.16 0.05
N THR A 36 -1.70 3.21 -0.49
CA THR A 36 -3.06 2.88 -0.04
C THR A 36 -3.06 2.47 1.44
N MET A 37 -2.07 1.68 1.85
CA MET A 37 -1.94 1.24 3.24
C MET A 37 -1.66 2.41 4.19
N VAL A 38 -0.71 3.28 3.84
CA VAL A 38 -0.37 4.45 4.65
C VAL A 38 -1.58 5.37 4.81
N SER A 39 -2.36 5.56 3.74
CA SER A 39 -3.61 6.33 3.78
C SER A 39 -4.63 5.69 4.72
N ALA A 40 -4.82 4.37 4.65
CA ALA A 40 -5.74 3.66 5.53
C ALA A 40 -5.31 3.73 7.01
N ILE A 41 -4.01 3.60 7.30
CA ILE A 41 -3.45 3.76 8.66
C ILE A 41 -3.75 5.18 9.17
N TRP A 42 -3.56 6.20 8.34
CA TRP A 42 -3.84 7.58 8.72
C TRP A 42 -5.31 7.80 9.09
N GLY A 43 -6.23 7.29 8.28
CA GLY A 43 -7.67 7.38 8.56
C GLY A 43 -8.10 6.65 9.84
N VAL A 44 -7.52 5.48 10.11
CA VAL A 44 -7.84 4.67 11.30
C VAL A 44 -7.27 5.26 12.58
N PHE A 45 -6.01 5.73 12.58
CA PHE A 45 -5.31 6.13 13.80
C PHE A 45 -5.33 7.64 14.08
N ILE A 46 -5.16 8.49 13.06
CA ILE A 46 -5.11 9.94 13.23
C ILE A 46 -6.52 10.53 13.18
N TRP A 47 -7.27 10.24 12.12
CA TRP A 47 -8.64 10.73 12.00
C TRP A 47 -9.63 9.96 12.85
N LYS A 48 -9.27 8.74 13.27
CA LYS A 48 -10.13 7.86 14.08
C LYS A 48 -11.50 7.71 13.43
N GLU A 49 -11.53 7.58 12.10
CA GLU A 49 -12.74 7.61 11.30
C GLU A 49 -13.75 6.50 11.69
N PHE A 50 -13.22 5.42 12.26
CA PHE A 50 -13.99 4.28 12.77
C PHE A 50 -14.24 4.32 14.29
N ALA A 51 -14.07 5.46 14.96
CA ALA A 51 -14.29 5.59 16.41
C ALA A 51 -15.74 5.29 16.82
N SER A 52 -16.71 5.66 15.99
CA SER A 52 -18.14 5.38 16.20
C SER A 52 -18.59 4.06 15.55
N ALA A 53 -17.68 3.29 14.97
CA ALA A 53 -18.03 2.05 14.28
C ALA A 53 -18.37 0.93 15.27
N PRO A 54 -19.30 0.02 14.91
CA PRO A 54 -19.69 -1.10 15.77
C PRO A 54 -18.49 -2.00 16.10
N ALA A 55 -18.53 -2.68 17.25
CA ALA A 55 -17.41 -3.47 17.79
C ALA A 55 -16.86 -4.54 16.81
N ASN A 56 -17.71 -5.04 15.91
CA ASN A 56 -17.32 -5.96 14.84
C ASN A 56 -16.39 -5.30 13.82
N ALA A 57 -16.65 -4.06 13.40
CA ALA A 57 -15.79 -3.32 12.49
C ALA A 57 -14.40 -3.10 13.09
N ARG A 58 -14.32 -2.84 14.41
CA ARG A 58 -13.04 -2.69 15.12
C ARG A 58 -12.15 -3.93 15.09
N LYS A 59 -12.74 -5.13 14.95
CA LYS A 59 -12.01 -6.41 14.77
C LYS A 59 -11.66 -6.67 13.31
N LEU A 60 -12.50 -6.23 12.37
CA LEU A 60 -12.31 -6.42 10.93
C LEU A 60 -11.22 -5.51 10.35
N ILE A 61 -11.03 -4.31 10.88
CA ILE A 61 -10.00 -3.37 10.42
C ILE A 61 -8.59 -4.00 10.47
N PRO A 62 -8.07 -4.53 11.60
CA PRO A 62 -6.76 -5.16 11.62
C PRO A 62 -6.69 -6.41 10.72
N LEU A 63 -7.81 -7.13 10.56
CA LEU A 63 -7.90 -8.27 9.65
C LEU A 63 -7.72 -7.84 8.18
N MET A 64 -8.34 -6.72 7.79
CA MET A 64 -8.18 -6.12 6.46
C MET A 64 -6.71 -5.78 6.18
N PHE A 65 -6.03 -5.12 7.14
CA PHE A 65 -4.60 -4.82 7.03
C PHE A 65 -3.76 -6.08 6.88
N GLY A 66 -4.06 -7.12 7.68
CA GLY A 66 -3.37 -8.41 7.61
C GLY A 66 -3.52 -9.08 6.24
N PHE A 67 -4.75 -9.24 5.74
CA PHE A 67 -4.99 -9.84 4.42
C PHE A 67 -4.36 -9.04 3.29
N PHE A 68 -4.41 -7.70 3.37
CA PHE A 68 -3.83 -6.85 2.35
C PHE A 68 -2.29 -6.97 2.33
N LEU A 69 -1.63 -6.97 3.49
CA LEU A 69 -0.18 -7.19 3.57
C LEU A 69 0.23 -8.58 3.05
N VAL A 70 -0.54 -9.61 3.37
CA VAL A 70 -0.30 -10.97 2.88
C VAL A 70 -0.45 -11.04 1.36
N GLY A 71 -1.52 -10.46 0.81
CA GLY A 71 -1.72 -10.39 -0.63
C GLY A 71 -0.63 -9.60 -1.35
N LEU A 72 -0.22 -8.47 -0.77
CA LEU A 72 0.86 -7.63 -1.28
C LEU A 72 2.21 -8.38 -1.29
N ALA A 73 2.52 -9.07 -0.19
CA ALA A 73 3.71 -9.88 -0.06
C ALA A 73 3.71 -11.04 -1.07
N ALA A 74 2.58 -11.71 -1.26
CA ALA A 74 2.43 -12.77 -2.25
C ALA A 74 2.69 -12.26 -3.68
N VAL A 75 2.13 -11.09 -4.05
CA VAL A 75 2.38 -10.45 -5.36
C VAL A 75 3.84 -10.03 -5.51
N ALA A 76 4.46 -9.48 -4.46
CA ALA A 76 5.87 -9.07 -4.48
C ALA A 76 6.84 -10.26 -4.59
N LEU A 77 6.52 -11.40 -3.97
CA LEU A 77 7.32 -12.63 -3.97
C LEU A 77 7.10 -13.51 -5.21
N ALA A 78 5.97 -13.40 -5.89
CA ALA A 78 5.65 -14.21 -7.07
C ALA A 78 6.76 -14.22 -8.16
N PRO A 79 7.39 -13.09 -8.53
CA PRO A 79 8.49 -13.10 -9.51
C PRO A 79 9.80 -13.67 -8.98
N VAL A 80 9.98 -13.70 -7.65
CA VAL A 80 11.19 -14.22 -6.99
C VAL A 80 11.14 -15.75 -6.90
N ILE A 81 9.96 -16.30 -6.62
CA ILE A 81 9.72 -17.75 -6.49
C ILE A 81 9.57 -18.43 -7.87
N SER A 82 9.14 -17.70 -8.90
CA SER A 82 8.96 -18.22 -10.26
C SER A 82 10.28 -18.34 -11.07
N ARG A 83 11.45 -18.19 -10.43
CA ARG A 83 12.77 -18.47 -11.01
C ARG A 83 13.32 -19.77 -10.45
#